data_AF-A0A948B7Q6-F1
#
_entry.id   AF-A0A948B7Q6-F1
#
_cell.length_a   1.000
_cell.length_b   1.000
_cell.length_c   1.000
_cell.angle_alpha   90.00
_cell.angle_beta   90.00
_cell.angle_gamma   90.00
#
_symmetry.space_group_name_H-M   'P 1'
#
loop_
_entity.id
_entity.type
_entity.pdbx_description
1 polymer ?
#
loop_
_entity_poly.entity_id
_entity_poly.type
_entity_poly.pdbx_seq_one_letter_code
_entity_poly.pdbx_strand_id
1 'polypeptide(L)'
;MKKILVVGSVVIAIAIGVFLASRVHTDDGFVTSKTLSISDVQPHLASCMMLSQIFGIHQESNRATVFFQHSTDGRPGNGEICLVKLNSGKWLIKGEDFRGGAVYKYLISQQEIKRREAEIEKEVEKREKEKEERREKERESGETGVGELGALRSAVVGYYGMYEKWPNPLTEIITAGIIKEIPPARLREGVPNNDSNKVHYGTDPFHDDLNDQGGWLYDPEDGVIIINSTHKDTKGRPYSDY
;
A
#
# COMPACT_ATOMS: atom_id res chain seq x y z
N MET A 1 -11.77 16.39 16.11
CA MET A 1 -11.26 16.24 14.74
C MET A 1 -10.65 14.85 14.60
N LYS A 2 -11.29 13.94 13.87
CA LYS A 2 -10.86 12.54 13.72
C LYS A 2 -9.88 12.46 12.54
N LYS A 3 -8.66 11.97 12.77
CA LYS A 3 -7.72 11.62 11.70
C LYS A 3 -8.10 10.26 11.14
N ILE A 4 -8.28 10.22 9.82
CA ILE A 4 -8.52 9.02 9.03
C ILE A 4 -7.14 8.39 8.75
N LEU A 5 -6.98 7.14 9.18
CA LEU A 5 -5.84 6.29 8.85
C LEU A 5 -6.17 5.61 7.51
N VAL A 6 -5.46 5.97 6.45
CA VAL A 6 -5.53 5.25 5.17
C VAL A 6 -4.47 4.15 5.21
N VAL A 7 -4.91 2.91 5.42
CA VAL A 7 -4.09 1.72 5.17
C VAL A 7 -4.58 1.09 3.88
N GLY A 8 -3.80 1.25 2.83
CA GLY A 8 -4.02 0.61 1.55
C GLY A 8 -3.69 -0.87 1.65
N SER A 9 -4.72 -1.70 1.82
CA SER A 9 -4.65 -3.12 1.52
C SER A 9 -4.97 -3.32 0.05
N VAL A 10 -3.98 -3.76 -0.72
CA VAL A 10 -4.20 -4.40 -2.02
C VAL A 10 -4.94 -5.71 -1.72
N VAL A 11 -6.27 -5.63 -1.76
CA VAL A 11 -7.15 -6.79 -1.70
C VAL A 11 -7.01 -7.52 -3.03
N ILE A 12 -6.34 -8.66 -3.00
CA ILE A 12 -6.55 -9.71 -3.98
C ILE A 12 -8.04 -10.07 -3.87
N ALA A 13 -8.84 -9.56 -4.80
CA ALA A 13 -10.26 -9.84 -4.90
C ALA A 13 -10.46 -11.29 -5.32
N ILE A 14 -10.39 -12.22 -4.37
CA ILE A 14 -11.18 -13.46 -4.46
C ILE A 14 -12.49 -13.12 -3.75
N ALA A 15 -13.50 -12.78 -4.56
CA ALA A 15 -14.86 -12.56 -4.10
C ALA A 15 -15.42 -13.84 -3.47
N ILE A 16 -15.22 -14.01 -2.16
CA ILE A 16 -16.01 -14.91 -1.33
C ILE A 16 -16.99 -14.03 -0.55
N GLY A 17 -17.99 -13.53 -1.29
CA GLY A 17 -19.16 -12.88 -0.72
C GLY A 17 -20.13 -13.92 -0.20
N VAL A 18 -20.49 -13.80 1.08
CA VAL A 18 -21.64 -14.43 1.71
C VAL A 18 -22.88 -14.15 0.86
N PHE A 19 -23.53 -15.20 0.37
CA PHE A 19 -24.71 -15.08 -0.48
C PHE A 19 -25.95 -15.65 0.22
N LEU A 20 -26.74 -14.74 0.78
CA LEU A 20 -28.19 -14.88 0.76
C LEU A 20 -28.64 -14.60 -0.68
N ALA A 21 -29.54 -15.43 -1.21
CA ALA A 21 -29.92 -15.48 -2.62
C ALA A 21 -30.15 -14.09 -3.26
N SER A 22 -29.28 -13.65 -4.17
CA SER A 22 -29.48 -12.45 -4.99
C SER A 22 -28.62 -12.52 -6.24
N ARG A 23 -29.16 -12.87 -7.43
CA ARG A 23 -28.42 -12.89 -8.71
C ARG A 23 -27.41 -11.73 -8.81
N VAL A 24 -26.11 -12.02 -8.83
CA VAL A 24 -25.06 -11.02 -9.08
C VAL A 24 -24.64 -11.15 -10.54
N HIS A 25 -24.77 -10.04 -11.28
CA HIS A 25 -24.18 -9.88 -12.60
C HIS A 25 -22.74 -9.40 -12.45
N THR A 26 -21.82 -10.09 -13.13
CA THR A 26 -20.45 -9.63 -13.38
C THR A 26 -20.24 -9.60 -14.89
N ASP A 27 -19.48 -8.60 -15.37
CA ASP A 27 -19.35 -8.29 -16.80
C ASP A 27 -18.67 -9.39 -17.66
N ASP A 28 -18.15 -10.47 -17.05
CA ASP A 28 -17.42 -11.55 -17.74
C ASP A 28 -18.06 -12.95 -17.61
N GLY A 29 -19.35 -13.06 -17.30
CA GLY A 29 -20.08 -14.34 -17.39
C GLY A 29 -21.11 -14.59 -16.28
N PHE A 30 -21.94 -15.62 -16.49
CA PHE A 30 -22.99 -16.04 -15.57
C PHE A 30 -22.49 -17.11 -14.60
N VAL A 31 -22.65 -16.88 -13.29
CA VAL A 31 -22.48 -17.91 -12.26
C VAL A 31 -23.85 -18.39 -11.82
N THR A 32 -24.17 -19.65 -12.10
CA THR A 32 -25.39 -20.31 -11.60
C THR A 32 -25.02 -21.31 -10.51
N SER A 33 -25.56 -21.13 -9.31
CA SER A 33 -25.47 -22.14 -8.25
C SER A 33 -26.77 -22.96 -8.24
N LYS A 34 -26.63 -24.30 -8.21
CA LYS A 34 -27.77 -25.21 -8.08
C LYS A 34 -27.47 -26.22 -6.98
N THR A 35 -28.30 -26.23 -5.94
CA THR A 35 -28.26 -27.30 -4.94
C THR A 35 -29.01 -28.50 -5.52
N LEU A 36 -28.26 -29.52 -5.91
CA LEU A 36 -28.82 -30.75 -6.49
C LEU A 36 -28.88 -31.83 -5.40
N SER A 37 -29.94 -32.64 -5.41
CA SER A 37 -29.93 -33.91 -4.69
C SER A 37 -29.05 -34.90 -5.47
N ILE A 38 -28.40 -35.85 -4.80
CA ILE A 38 -27.56 -36.87 -5.47
C ILE A 38 -28.33 -37.65 -6.55
N SER A 39 -29.64 -37.83 -6.38
CA SER A 39 -30.52 -38.46 -7.37
C SER A 39 -30.65 -37.66 -8.68
N ASP A 40 -30.49 -36.34 -8.64
CA ASP A 40 -30.61 -35.49 -9.83
C ASP A 40 -29.36 -35.52 -10.72
N VAL A 41 -28.24 -36.08 -10.22
CA VAL A 41 -26.94 -36.14 -10.91
C VAL A 41 -26.62 -37.56 -11.41
N GLN A 42 -27.45 -38.55 -11.09
CA GLN A 42 -27.22 -39.97 -11.39
C GLN A 42 -26.89 -40.30 -12.86
N PRO A 43 -27.55 -39.73 -13.89
CA PRO A 43 -27.25 -40.10 -15.28
C PRO A 43 -25.88 -39.57 -15.77
N HIS A 44 -25.30 -38.56 -15.11
CA HIS A 44 -23.94 -38.07 -15.42
C HIS A 44 -22.84 -38.66 -14.51
N LEU A 45 -23.23 -39.33 -13.41
CA LEU A 45 -22.32 -39.94 -12.44
C LEU A 45 -21.85 -41.35 -12.82
N ALA A 46 -22.31 -41.94 -13.93
CA ALA A 46 -21.84 -43.26 -14.38
C ALA A 46 -20.31 -43.29 -14.58
N SER A 47 -19.70 -42.18 -15.03
CA SER A 47 -18.24 -42.02 -15.11
C SER A 47 -17.56 -41.71 -13.77
N CYS A 48 -18.31 -41.27 -12.76
CA CYS A 48 -17.80 -40.98 -11.41
C CYS A 48 -17.95 -42.16 -10.44
N MET A 49 -18.78 -43.17 -10.72
CA MET A 49 -18.94 -44.33 -9.81
C MET A 49 -17.65 -45.14 -9.65
N MET A 50 -16.74 -45.14 -10.63
CA MET A 50 -15.39 -45.71 -10.48
C MET A 50 -14.54 -44.99 -9.42
N LEU A 51 -14.80 -43.71 -9.11
CA LEU A 51 -14.05 -42.95 -8.11
C LEU A 51 -14.49 -43.24 -6.67
N SER A 52 -15.73 -43.73 -6.46
CA SER A 52 -16.24 -44.06 -5.12
C SER A 52 -15.47 -45.21 -4.46
N GLN A 53 -14.97 -46.15 -5.26
CA GLN A 53 -14.14 -47.26 -4.78
C GLN A 53 -12.68 -46.86 -4.53
N ILE A 54 -12.18 -45.82 -5.18
CA ILE A 54 -10.76 -45.40 -5.07
C ILE A 54 -10.54 -44.48 -3.85
N PHE A 55 -11.52 -43.64 -3.49
CA PHE A 55 -11.34 -42.59 -2.49
C PHE A 55 -11.99 -42.84 -1.12
N GLY A 56 -12.62 -44.02 -0.90
CA GLY A 56 -13.15 -44.38 0.42
C GLY A 56 -14.13 -43.35 0.99
N ILE A 57 -14.98 -42.75 0.14
CA ILE A 57 -15.96 -41.75 0.58
C ILE A 57 -17.12 -42.50 1.24
N HIS A 58 -17.08 -42.61 2.57
CA HIS A 58 -18.20 -43.11 3.36
C HIS A 58 -19.42 -42.19 3.22
N GLN A 59 -20.57 -42.82 2.98
CA GLN A 59 -21.83 -42.23 2.54
C GLN A 59 -22.62 -41.53 3.66
N GLU A 60 -21.97 -40.77 4.55
CA GLU A 60 -22.62 -40.26 5.77
C GLU A 60 -23.07 -38.79 5.74
N SER A 61 -22.91 -38.06 4.63
CA SER A 61 -23.60 -36.75 4.50
C SER A 61 -23.94 -36.39 3.05
N ASN A 62 -25.23 -36.50 2.72
CA ASN A 62 -25.82 -36.49 1.37
C ASN A 62 -25.96 -35.10 0.70
N ARG A 63 -25.04 -34.16 0.92
CA ARG A 63 -25.11 -32.85 0.26
C ARG A 63 -23.74 -32.39 -0.24
N ALA A 64 -23.64 -32.10 -1.53
CA ALA A 64 -22.53 -31.38 -2.13
C ALA A 64 -23.12 -30.19 -2.90
N THR A 65 -22.48 -29.03 -2.82
CA THR A 65 -22.86 -27.89 -3.65
C THR A 65 -21.85 -27.79 -4.77
N VAL A 66 -22.33 -27.90 -6.01
CA VAL A 66 -21.51 -27.85 -7.22
C VAL A 66 -21.75 -26.51 -7.89
N PHE A 67 -20.67 -25.81 -8.22
CA PHE A 67 -20.71 -24.57 -8.98
C PHE A 67 -20.11 -24.83 -10.34
N PHE A 68 -20.87 -24.45 -11.37
CA PHE A 68 -20.44 -24.47 -12.77
C PHE A 68 -20.25 -23.03 -13.22
N GLN A 69 -19.10 -22.74 -13.80
CA GLN A 69 -18.85 -21.49 -14.49
C GLN A 69 -18.65 -21.82 -15.97
N HIS A 70 -19.61 -21.40 -16.80
CA HIS A 70 -19.49 -21.51 -18.25
C HIS A 70 -18.78 -20.27 -18.78
N SER A 71 -17.71 -20.50 -19.54
CA SER A 71 -17.03 -19.44 -20.29
C SER A 71 -17.92 -19.01 -21.46
N THR A 72 -18.25 -17.72 -21.56
CA THR A 72 -19.19 -17.19 -22.57
C THR A 72 -18.53 -16.82 -23.89
N ASP A 73 -17.21 -17.01 -24.02
CA ASP A 73 -16.40 -16.52 -25.13
C ASP A 73 -16.52 -17.34 -26.43
N GLY A 74 -17.51 -18.25 -26.52
CA GLY A 74 -17.96 -18.85 -27.79
C GLY A 74 -16.94 -19.72 -28.52
N ARG A 75 -15.75 -19.93 -27.93
CA ARG A 75 -14.71 -20.78 -28.50
C ARG A 75 -14.96 -22.23 -28.09
N PRO A 76 -15.12 -23.16 -29.05
CA PRO A 76 -15.18 -24.58 -28.73
C PRO A 76 -13.81 -25.00 -28.18
N GLY A 77 -13.74 -25.25 -26.86
CA GLY A 77 -12.52 -25.72 -26.21
C GLY A 77 -12.26 -25.19 -24.80
N ASN A 78 -12.98 -24.18 -24.30
CA ASN A 78 -12.75 -23.70 -22.94
C ASN A 78 -13.40 -24.63 -21.91
N GLY A 79 -12.58 -25.51 -21.33
CA GLY A 79 -12.98 -26.53 -20.37
C GLY A 79 -13.79 -25.98 -19.19
N GLU A 80 -14.84 -26.71 -18.82
CA GLU A 80 -15.65 -26.40 -17.65
C GLU A 80 -14.80 -26.59 -16.38
N ILE A 81 -14.65 -25.51 -15.61
CA ILE A 81 -14.07 -25.60 -14.27
C ILE A 81 -15.21 -25.96 -13.32
N CYS A 82 -15.14 -27.16 -12.74
CA CYS A 82 -16.09 -27.62 -11.75
C CYS A 82 -15.52 -27.43 -10.35
N LEU A 83 -16.20 -26.61 -9.54
CA LEU A 83 -15.89 -26.39 -8.13
C LEU A 83 -16.87 -27.16 -7.25
N VAL A 84 -16.38 -28.12 -6.48
CA VAL A 84 -17.19 -28.96 -5.59
C VAL A 84 -16.82 -28.68 -4.14
N LYS A 85 -17.73 -28.09 -3.36
CA LYS A 85 -17.55 -27.93 -1.92
C LYS A 85 -17.99 -29.20 -1.19
N LEU A 86 -17.06 -29.87 -0.51
CA LEU A 86 -17.29 -31.01 0.36
C LEU A 86 -17.81 -30.57 1.73
N ASN A 87 -18.55 -31.44 2.43
CA ASN A 87 -19.05 -31.17 3.79
C ASN A 87 -17.95 -30.96 4.83
N SER A 88 -16.72 -31.40 4.53
CA SER A 88 -15.52 -31.09 5.34
C SER A 88 -15.03 -29.65 5.21
N GLY A 89 -15.68 -28.81 4.39
CA GLY A 89 -15.26 -27.44 4.08
C GLY A 89 -14.16 -27.34 3.02
N LYS A 90 -13.75 -28.46 2.41
CA LYS A 90 -12.76 -28.53 1.33
C LYS A 90 -13.43 -28.34 -0.05
N TRP A 91 -12.78 -27.64 -0.97
CA TRP A 91 -13.23 -27.34 -2.36
C TRP A 91 -12.46 -28.10 -3.45
N LEU A 92 -12.99 -29.18 -4.02
CA LEU A 92 -12.34 -29.84 -5.16
C LEU A 92 -12.50 -29.00 -6.43
N ILE A 93 -11.40 -28.73 -7.11
CA ILE A 93 -11.41 -28.10 -8.44
C ILE A 93 -11.06 -29.18 -9.45
N LYS A 94 -12.01 -29.53 -10.32
CA LYS A 94 -11.74 -30.37 -11.49
C LYS A 94 -11.53 -29.44 -12.68
N GLY A 95 -10.31 -29.41 -13.20
CA GLY A 95 -10.01 -28.92 -14.55
C GLY A 95 -9.84 -30.12 -15.48
N GLU A 96 -10.50 -30.09 -16.63
CA GLU A 96 -10.14 -31.00 -17.73
C GLU A 96 -9.04 -30.33 -18.55
N ASP A 97 -7.85 -30.91 -18.51
CA ASP A 97 -6.82 -30.56 -19.47
C ASP A 97 -7.25 -31.10 -20.85
N PHE A 98 -6.93 -30.38 -21.92
CA PHE A 98 -7.24 -30.69 -23.33
C PHE A 98 -6.85 -32.12 -23.81
N ARG A 99 -6.17 -32.91 -22.98
CA ARG A 99 -5.75 -34.30 -23.28
C ARG A 99 -6.58 -35.37 -22.54
N GLY A 100 -7.71 -35.02 -21.93
CA GLY A 100 -8.60 -35.99 -21.28
C GLY A 100 -8.06 -36.56 -19.96
N GLY A 101 -7.01 -35.97 -19.40
CA GLY A 101 -6.51 -36.27 -18.05
C GLY A 101 -7.16 -35.35 -17.04
N ALA A 102 -7.87 -35.90 -16.05
CA ALA A 102 -8.39 -35.10 -14.94
C ALA A 102 -7.21 -34.60 -14.09
N VAL A 103 -6.98 -33.28 -14.09
CA VAL A 103 -5.99 -32.66 -13.20
C VAL A 103 -6.71 -32.15 -11.96
N TYR A 104 -6.48 -32.83 -10.85
CA TYR A 104 -6.94 -32.39 -9.55
C TYR A 104 -5.91 -31.43 -8.97
N LYS A 105 -6.18 -30.12 -9.07
CA LYS A 105 -5.34 -29.11 -8.40
C LYS A 105 -5.64 -29.14 -6.90
N TYR A 106 -4.58 -29.34 -6.12
CA TYR A 106 -4.67 -29.65 -4.70
C TYR A 106 -5.41 -28.56 -3.93
N LEU A 107 -6.40 -29.01 -3.16
CA LEU A 107 -6.99 -28.26 -2.08
C LEU A 107 -5.93 -27.96 -1.03
N ILE A 108 -5.44 -26.72 -1.03
CA ILE A 108 -4.69 -26.20 0.11
C ILE A 108 -5.60 -26.38 1.33
N SER A 109 -5.15 -27.18 2.30
CA SER A 109 -5.94 -27.47 3.48
C SER A 109 -6.19 -26.16 4.25
N GLN A 110 -7.31 -26.07 4.97
CA GLN A 110 -7.58 -24.92 5.84
C GLN A 110 -6.45 -24.67 6.86
N GLN A 111 -5.71 -25.73 7.23
CA GLN A 111 -4.51 -25.61 8.07
C GLN A 111 -3.35 -24.92 7.35
N GLU A 112 -3.13 -25.24 6.07
CA GLU A 112 -2.07 -24.62 5.27
C GLU A 112 -2.38 -23.15 4.94
N ILE A 113 -3.67 -22.80 4.75
CA ILE A 113 -4.08 -21.38 4.63
C ILE A 113 -3.76 -20.63 5.92
N LYS A 114 -4.19 -21.13 7.08
CA LYS A 114 -3.91 -20.52 8.39
C LYS A 114 -2.42 -20.40 8.66
N ARG A 115 -1.62 -21.39 8.24
CA ARG A 115 -0.16 -21.35 8.36
C ARG A 115 0.44 -20.20 7.54
N ARG A 116 -0.02 -20.02 6.29
CA ARG A 116 0.46 -18.94 5.41
C ARG A 116 0.00 -17.57 5.88
N GLU A 117 -1.21 -17.44 6.40
CA GLU A 117 -1.70 -16.19 7.00
C GLU A 117 -0.80 -15.77 8.17
N ALA A 118 -0.47 -16.70 9.08
CA ALA A 118 0.43 -16.43 10.19
C ALA A 118 1.88 -16.11 9.74
N GLU A 119 2.33 -16.69 8.63
CA GLU A 119 3.65 -16.38 8.05
C GLU A 119 3.68 -14.96 7.47
N ILE A 120 2.63 -14.58 6.73
CA ILE A 120 2.46 -13.23 6.18
C ILE A 120 2.39 -12.19 7.32
N GLU A 121 1.63 -12.47 8.38
CA GLU A 121 1.51 -11.56 9.53
C GLU A 121 2.88 -11.30 10.17
N LYS A 122 3.70 -12.34 10.37
CA LYS A 122 5.07 -12.21 10.89
C LYS A 122 5.98 -11.42 9.95
N GLU A 123 5.84 -11.60 8.64
CA GLU A 123 6.64 -10.86 7.67
C GLU A 123 6.26 -9.37 7.64
N VAL A 124 4.97 -9.06 7.75
CA VAL A 124 4.48 -7.68 7.87
C VAL A 124 5.01 -7.03 9.15
N GLU A 125 4.89 -7.70 10.29
CA GLU A 125 5.41 -7.19 11.57
C GLU A 125 6.92 -6.93 11.50
N LYS A 126 7.69 -7.85 10.89
CA LYS A 126 9.13 -7.68 10.68
C LYS A 126 9.44 -6.45 9.82
N ARG A 127 8.74 -6.28 8.70
CA ARG A 127 8.94 -5.12 7.80
C ARG A 127 8.56 -3.80 8.47
N GLU A 128 7.53 -3.79 9.31
CA GLU A 128 7.15 -2.60 10.08
C GLU A 128 8.23 -2.23 11.10
N LYS A 129 8.77 -3.20 11.84
CA LYS A 129 9.91 -2.99 12.75
C LYS A 129 11.15 -2.48 12.02
N GLU A 130 11.53 -3.08 10.90
CA GLU A 130 12.67 -2.62 10.09
C GLU A 130 12.48 -1.19 9.56
N LYS A 131 11.24 -0.84 9.17
CA LYS A 131 10.91 0.52 8.71
C LYS A 131 10.94 1.54 9.86
N GLU A 132 10.52 1.15 11.05
CA GLU A 132 10.58 1.98 12.24
C GLU A 132 12.02 2.20 12.71
N GLU A 133 12.83 1.14 12.79
CA GLU A 133 14.27 1.23 13.08
C GLU A 133 15.00 2.10 12.05
N ARG A 134 14.64 1.98 10.77
CA ARG A 134 15.21 2.84 9.72
C ARG A 134 14.84 4.31 9.93
N ARG A 135 13.57 4.61 10.27
CA ARG A 135 13.12 5.97 10.57
C ARG A 135 13.80 6.52 11.83
N GLU A 136 14.04 5.68 12.82
CA GLU A 136 14.77 6.07 14.04
C GLU A 136 16.23 6.37 13.72
N LYS A 137 16.91 5.52 12.94
CA LYS A 137 18.26 5.82 12.42
C LYS A 137 18.31 7.07 11.56
N GLU A 138 17.30 7.32 10.73
CA GLU A 138 17.19 8.55 9.94
C GLU A 138 17.00 9.77 10.86
N ARG A 139 16.22 9.66 11.93
CA ARG A 139 16.10 10.72 12.97
C ARG A 139 17.42 10.93 13.71
N GLU A 140 18.11 9.85 14.09
CA GLU A 140 19.42 9.90 14.75
C GLU A 140 20.52 10.45 13.83
N SER A 141 20.43 10.21 12.52
CA SER A 141 21.38 10.76 11.54
C SER A 141 21.29 12.27 11.33
N GLY A 142 20.31 12.95 11.95
CA GLY A 142 20.28 14.41 12.10
C GLY A 142 20.06 15.22 10.82
N GLU A 143 19.88 14.60 9.64
CA GLU A 143 19.60 15.30 8.38
C GLU A 143 18.10 15.67 8.24
N THR A 144 17.52 16.36 9.23
CA THR A 144 16.10 16.77 9.21
C THR A 144 15.85 18.10 8.51
N GLY A 145 16.89 18.85 8.14
CA GLY A 145 16.76 20.19 7.54
C GLY A 145 15.88 20.25 6.29
N VAL A 146 15.83 19.17 5.50
CA VAL A 146 14.98 19.09 4.29
C VAL A 146 13.48 19.15 4.63
N GLY A 147 13.06 18.53 5.73
CA GLY A 147 11.67 18.54 6.16
C GLY A 147 11.24 19.93 6.66
N GLU A 148 12.13 20.59 7.40
CA GLU A 148 11.92 21.93 7.94
C GLU A 148 11.89 22.98 6.83
N LEU A 149 12.78 22.88 5.84
CA LEU A 149 12.76 23.71 4.64
C LEU A 149 11.45 23.56 3.86
N GLY A 150 10.97 22.33 3.69
CA GLY A 150 9.69 22.07 3.01
C GLY A 150 8.50 22.73 3.72
N ALA A 151 8.49 22.72 5.06
CA ALA A 151 7.46 23.38 5.85
C ALA A 151 7.54 24.92 5.71
N LEU A 152 8.74 25.48 5.80
CA LEU A 152 8.95 26.93 5.68
C LEU A 152 8.63 27.45 4.27
N ARG A 153 9.06 26.73 3.22
CA ARG A 153 8.71 27.02 1.83
C ARG A 153 7.20 27.03 1.62
N SER A 154 6.49 26.03 2.17
CA SER A 154 5.03 25.97 2.08
C SER A 154 4.36 27.17 2.75
N ALA A 155 4.90 27.66 3.88
CA ALA A 155 4.41 28.84 4.57
C ALA A 155 4.64 30.13 3.77
N VAL A 156 5.81 30.31 3.16
CA VAL A 156 6.14 31.46 2.31
C VAL A 156 5.24 31.51 1.07
N VAL A 157 5.05 30.38 0.40
CA VAL A 157 4.12 30.27 -0.75
C VAL A 157 2.68 30.55 -0.32
N GLY A 158 2.27 30.03 0.85
CA GLY A 158 0.95 30.32 1.42
C GLY A 158 0.74 31.81 1.69
N TYR A 159 1.76 32.50 2.21
CA TYR A 159 1.73 33.94 2.42
C TYR A 159 1.58 34.70 1.10
N TYR A 160 2.39 34.36 0.10
CA TYR A 160 2.31 34.97 -1.23
C TYR A 160 0.91 34.78 -1.85
N GLY A 161 0.33 33.58 -1.74
CA GLY A 161 -1.02 33.32 -2.24
C GLY A 161 -2.12 34.14 -1.56
N MET A 162 -1.89 34.63 -0.34
CA MET A 162 -2.87 35.45 0.40
C MET A 162 -2.70 36.96 0.17
N TYR A 163 -1.45 37.42 0.02
CA TYR A 163 -1.14 38.86 0.01
C TYR A 163 -0.52 39.35 -1.31
N GLU A 164 -0.27 38.47 -2.28
CA GLU A 164 0.36 38.73 -3.57
C GLU A 164 1.72 39.47 -3.47
N LYS A 165 2.40 39.29 -2.33
CA LYS A 165 3.75 39.81 -2.06
C LYS A 165 4.55 38.80 -1.23
N TRP A 166 5.87 38.77 -1.41
CA TRP A 166 6.74 37.98 -0.55
C TRP A 166 6.82 38.62 0.86
N PRO A 167 6.90 37.81 1.94
CA PRO A 167 7.00 38.34 3.29
C PRO A 167 8.33 39.09 3.47
N ASN A 168 8.29 40.31 3.98
CA ASN A 168 9.49 41.11 4.26
C ASN A 168 9.24 42.04 5.47
N PRO A 169 9.66 41.64 6.70
CA PRO A 169 10.52 40.49 7.04
C PRO A 169 9.81 39.13 6.98
N LEU A 170 10.58 38.04 7.04
CA LEU A 170 10.04 36.67 7.03
C LEU A 170 9.08 36.41 8.20
N THR A 171 9.20 37.15 9.32
CA THR A 171 8.29 37.05 10.48
C THR A 171 6.86 37.52 10.21
N GLU A 172 6.59 38.16 9.07
CA GLU A 172 5.21 38.47 8.65
C GLU A 172 4.34 37.20 8.54
N ILE A 173 4.93 36.04 8.18
CA ILE A 173 4.20 34.76 8.10
C ILE A 173 3.68 34.28 9.47
N ILE A 174 4.39 34.63 10.55
CA ILE A 174 3.98 34.34 11.93
C ILE A 174 2.82 35.27 12.32
N THR A 175 2.95 36.55 11.99
CA THR A 175 1.92 37.56 12.27
C THR A 175 0.62 37.26 11.52
N ALA A 176 0.72 36.71 10.31
CA ALA A 176 -0.40 36.23 9.52
C ALA A 176 -1.02 34.92 10.06
N GLY A 177 -0.41 34.27 11.06
CA GLY A 177 -0.90 33.03 11.66
C GLY A 177 -0.73 31.78 10.79
N ILE A 178 0.12 31.84 9.75
CA ILE A 178 0.36 30.71 8.84
C ILE A 178 1.20 29.63 9.54
N ILE A 179 2.21 30.05 10.30
CA ILE A 179 3.02 29.20 11.17
C ILE A 179 3.16 29.86 12.55
N LYS A 180 3.48 29.06 13.56
CA LYS A 180 3.66 29.56 14.94
C LYS A 180 5.05 30.15 15.18
N GLU A 181 6.07 29.57 14.56
CA GLU A 181 7.47 29.96 14.68
C GLU A 181 8.22 29.52 13.43
N ILE A 182 9.36 30.15 13.15
CA ILE A 182 10.26 29.73 12.08
C ILE A 182 10.99 28.46 12.56
N PRO A 183 10.88 27.33 11.83
CA PRO A 183 11.58 26.11 12.22
C PRO A 183 13.10 26.30 12.16
N PRO A 184 13.88 25.60 12.98
CA PRO A 184 15.34 25.62 12.83
C PRO A 184 15.77 25.00 11.50
N ALA A 185 16.89 25.44 10.94
CA ALA A 185 17.57 24.77 9.84
C ALA A 185 18.51 23.72 10.44
N ARG A 186 18.04 22.47 10.56
CA ARG A 186 18.85 21.41 11.16
C ARG A 186 19.84 20.79 10.19
N LEU A 187 21.11 20.84 10.59
CA LEU A 187 22.24 20.25 9.87
C LEU A 187 22.76 19.04 10.66
N ARG A 188 23.53 18.18 9.99
CA ARG A 188 24.17 17.05 10.67
C ARG A 188 25.03 17.51 11.85
N GLU A 189 25.22 16.62 12.80
CA GLU A 189 26.11 16.85 13.94
C GLU A 189 27.55 17.16 13.48
N GLY A 190 28.21 18.09 14.16
CA GLY A 190 29.57 18.55 13.84
C GLY A 190 29.64 19.68 12.81
N VAL A 191 28.52 20.10 12.22
CA VAL A 191 28.45 21.36 11.46
C VAL A 191 28.22 22.52 12.44
N PRO A 192 28.90 23.67 12.30
CA PRO A 192 28.63 24.85 13.12
C PRO A 192 27.17 25.30 12.99
N ASN A 193 26.58 25.75 14.11
CA ASN A 193 25.22 26.28 14.14
C ASN A 193 24.15 25.34 13.52
N ASN A 194 24.32 24.03 13.71
CA ASN A 194 23.51 22.98 13.11
C ASN A 194 22.05 22.88 13.62
N ASP A 195 21.61 23.74 14.52
CA ASP A 195 20.21 23.83 15.00
C ASP A 195 19.84 25.31 15.23
N SER A 196 20.06 26.13 14.21
CA SER A 196 19.76 27.58 14.25
C SER A 196 18.46 27.88 13.52
N ASN A 197 17.60 28.69 14.11
CA ASN A 197 16.36 29.21 13.49
C ASN A 197 16.48 30.68 13.05
N LYS A 198 17.69 31.22 13.04
CA LYS A 198 17.94 32.59 12.63
C LYS A 198 17.67 32.76 11.14
N VAL A 199 17.21 33.95 10.77
CA VAL A 199 17.01 34.34 9.37
C VAL A 199 17.97 35.46 9.05
N HIS A 200 18.77 35.23 8.02
CA HIS A 200 19.68 36.19 7.43
C HIS A 200 19.06 36.65 6.11
N TYR A 201 19.13 37.95 5.86
CA TYR A 201 18.57 38.55 4.65
C TYR A 201 19.71 38.88 3.69
N GLY A 202 19.59 38.44 2.44
CA GLY A 202 20.61 38.61 1.41
C GLY A 202 19.95 38.69 0.03
N THR A 203 20.58 39.41 -0.89
CA THR A 203 20.08 39.60 -2.28
C THR A 203 20.72 38.63 -3.26
N ASP A 204 21.84 38.00 -2.88
CA ASP A 204 22.46 36.92 -3.67
C ASP A 204 22.72 35.71 -2.77
N PRO A 205 21.68 34.88 -2.55
CA PRO A 205 21.80 33.75 -1.63
C PRO A 205 22.78 32.67 -2.13
N PHE A 206 23.19 32.69 -3.40
CA PHE A 206 23.98 31.59 -3.97
C PHE A 206 25.49 31.80 -3.92
N HIS A 207 25.99 33.03 -3.72
CA HIS A 207 27.42 33.30 -3.83
C HIS A 207 28.04 34.09 -2.68
N ASP A 208 27.59 35.31 -2.38
CA ASP A 208 28.35 36.21 -1.51
C ASP A 208 27.87 36.21 -0.05
N ASP A 209 26.64 35.78 0.21
CA ASP A 209 26.01 35.91 1.54
C ASP A 209 26.11 34.64 2.42
N LEU A 210 26.61 33.52 1.89
CA LEU A 210 26.80 32.27 2.64
C LEU A 210 27.97 32.38 3.62
N ASN A 211 27.71 32.19 4.92
CA ASN A 211 28.69 32.50 5.97
C ASN A 211 28.72 31.55 7.18
N ASP A 212 28.10 30.36 7.07
CA ASP A 212 28.09 29.31 8.12
C ASP A 212 27.52 29.76 9.48
N GLN A 213 26.77 30.87 9.53
CA GLN A 213 26.07 31.30 10.75
C GLN A 213 24.87 30.40 11.09
N GLY A 214 24.55 29.45 10.20
CA GLY A 214 23.41 28.54 10.32
C GLY A 214 22.08 29.25 10.10
N GLY A 215 20.99 28.50 10.20
CA GLY A 215 19.66 29.04 9.95
C GLY A 215 19.37 29.21 8.47
N TRP A 216 18.55 30.20 8.15
CA TRP A 216 18.02 30.44 6.82
C TRP A 216 18.65 31.67 6.20
N LEU A 217 18.99 31.59 4.92
CA LEU A 217 19.28 32.74 4.09
C LEU A 217 18.06 32.97 3.20
N TYR A 218 17.45 34.15 3.33
CA TYR A 218 16.18 34.48 2.69
C TYR A 218 16.30 35.76 1.88
N ASP A 219 15.89 35.69 0.62
CA ASP A 219 15.76 36.83 -0.26
C ASP A 219 14.27 37.25 -0.36
N PRO A 220 13.89 38.41 0.18
CA PRO A 220 12.52 38.91 0.11
C PRO A 220 12.12 39.43 -1.28
N GLU A 221 13.04 39.67 -2.20
CA GLU A 221 12.73 40.14 -3.55
C GLU A 221 12.19 39.00 -4.41
N ASP A 222 12.89 37.86 -4.42
CA ASP A 222 12.52 36.69 -5.21
C ASP A 222 11.78 35.60 -4.39
N GLY A 223 11.71 35.75 -3.07
CA GLY A 223 11.11 34.76 -2.17
C GLY A 223 11.94 33.48 -2.04
N VAL A 224 13.23 33.55 -2.40
CA VAL A 224 14.16 32.41 -2.33
C VAL A 224 14.56 32.19 -0.88
N ILE A 225 14.50 30.94 -0.43
CA ILE A 225 14.96 30.54 0.89
C ILE A 225 15.86 29.32 0.77
N ILE A 226 17.04 29.41 1.38
CA ILE A 226 18.02 28.33 1.42
C ILE A 226 18.62 28.22 2.83
N ILE A 227 19.41 27.17 3.05
CA ILE A 227 20.15 26.98 4.29
C ILE A 227 21.44 27.82 4.26
N ASN A 228 21.69 28.64 5.30
CA ASN A 228 22.92 29.44 5.42
C ASN A 228 24.11 28.60 5.92
N SER A 229 24.67 27.79 5.02
CA SER A 229 25.83 26.93 5.30
C SER A 229 26.60 26.60 4.02
N THR A 230 27.92 26.76 4.06
CA THR A 230 28.88 26.34 3.04
C THR A 230 29.25 24.85 3.14
N HIS A 231 28.92 24.20 4.27
CA HIS A 231 29.15 22.77 4.46
C HIS A 231 28.29 21.88 3.55
N LYS A 232 28.70 20.62 3.43
CA LYS A 232 28.02 19.58 2.63
C LYS A 232 27.35 18.52 3.52
N ASP A 233 26.28 17.94 3.00
CA ASP A 233 25.59 16.78 3.59
C ASP A 233 26.46 15.50 3.55
N THR A 234 25.93 14.39 4.05
CA THR A 234 26.63 13.09 3.98
C THR A 234 26.82 12.55 2.56
N LYS A 235 26.10 13.08 1.57
CA LYS A 235 26.17 12.69 0.16
C LYS A 235 27.07 13.62 -0.67
N GLY A 236 27.69 14.63 -0.05
CA GLY A 236 28.55 15.61 -0.70
C GLY A 236 27.83 16.75 -1.41
N ARG A 237 26.51 16.91 -1.20
CA ARG A 237 25.72 18.04 -1.68
C ARG A 237 25.84 19.23 -0.71
N PRO A 238 26.15 20.46 -1.18
CA PRO A 238 26.06 21.67 -0.37
C PRO A 238 24.69 21.82 0.30
N TYR A 239 24.65 22.26 1.55
CA TYR A 239 23.35 22.52 2.22
C TYR A 239 22.56 23.66 1.57
N SER A 240 23.25 24.61 0.93
CA SER A 240 22.65 25.70 0.16
C SER A 240 21.87 25.22 -1.08
N ASP A 241 22.06 23.98 -1.54
CA ASP A 241 21.42 23.44 -2.76
C ASP A 241 20.01 22.85 -2.50
N TYR A 242 19.57 22.79 -1.24
CA TYR A 242 18.23 22.31 -0.86
C TYR A 242 17.19 23.41 -1.01
#